data_AF-A0A954URP7-F1
#
_entry.id   AF-A0A954URP7-F1
#
_cell.length_a   1.000
_cell.length_b   1.000
_cell.length_c   1.000
_cell.angle_alpha   90.00
_cell.angle_beta   90.00
_cell.angle_gamma   90.00
#
_symmetry.space_group_name_H-M   'P 1'
#
loop_
_entity.id
_entity.type
_entity.pdbx_description
1 polymer ?
#
loop_
_entity_poly.entity_id
_entity_poly.type
_entity_poly.pdbx_seq_one_letter_code
_entity_poly.pdbx_strand_id
1 'polypeptide(L)'
;MLANDYFDWSQVSGLYVRNISHAERYATYGGMLSQPGLHVVVVAEFLHDADEIVNPVRWRSSSVYERGDELAGRLALTIASLQAIGAVRTAEAVRTAKSISPSDLTLESIDKGVKAGSKAFVQELEIALQAALGQMNSIADQCEDRQELERLLEAYAQDHREALAADLTRHGDPRREPGYSRAERIEELRQLQRRELQREAQRKSVEDIVSATKRLRKVLAEAAGDAKRLKRAESLRTEYFEMLRDAREFDPPDRSPELVESLAAAEQLMAEHMEFFRPPMTKNAKLNAQLAALGEFERWDDAGVTELSWESPEGFHGAWRAYRLSITFPSRATKVLANLVQLAEAIRARLPDLEGPWRRELIANFRDVHAMSSAPDELTSYFDVTGAICDDAILRGVEGCNIVLLYEDDELYAETDFAVEWDIEHRFNIVWEDELLRSIWADSVGRS
;
A
#
# COMPACT_ATOMS: atom_id res chain seq x y z
N MET A 1 -15.57 38.29 2.45
CA MET A 1 -15.64 36.82 2.30
C MET A 1 -14.98 36.27 3.54
N LEU A 2 -15.60 35.28 4.18
CA LEU A 2 -15.11 34.78 5.46
C LEU A 2 -13.92 33.84 5.23
N ALA A 3 -13.01 33.76 6.19
CA ALA A 3 -11.84 32.88 6.09
C ALA A 3 -12.26 31.40 5.97
N ASN A 4 -13.22 30.97 6.80
CA ASN A 4 -13.73 29.60 6.78
C ASN A 4 -14.46 29.27 5.46
N ASP A 5 -15.15 30.25 4.87
CA ASP A 5 -15.82 30.08 3.56
C ASP A 5 -14.78 29.90 2.44
N TYR A 6 -13.70 30.68 2.46
CA TYR A 6 -12.60 30.54 1.51
C TYR A 6 -11.84 29.23 1.69
N PHE A 7 -11.59 28.82 2.94
CA PHE A 7 -10.94 27.56 3.24
C PHE A 7 -11.79 26.35 2.79
N ASP A 8 -13.09 26.34 3.10
CA ASP A 8 -14.01 25.29 2.64
C ASP A 8 -14.05 25.21 1.12
N TRP A 9 -14.12 26.35 0.43
CA TRP A 9 -13.97 26.40 -1.03
C TRP A 9 -12.66 25.74 -1.50
N SER A 10 -11.54 26.08 -0.87
CA SER A 10 -10.22 25.55 -1.28
C SER A 10 -10.19 24.02 -1.21
N GLN A 11 -10.84 23.42 -0.21
CA GLN A 11 -10.92 21.96 -0.04
C GLN A 11 -11.73 21.25 -1.14
N VAL A 12 -12.69 21.94 -1.77
CA VAL A 12 -13.59 21.36 -2.78
C VAL A 12 -13.35 21.87 -4.20
N SER A 13 -12.47 22.86 -4.34
CA SER A 13 -12.11 23.53 -5.59
C SER A 13 -11.46 22.58 -6.61
N GLY A 14 -10.76 21.54 -6.13
CA GLY A 14 -9.94 20.67 -6.98
C GLY A 14 -8.66 21.32 -7.49
N LEU A 15 -8.23 22.45 -6.90
CA LEU A 15 -6.97 23.12 -7.26
C LEU A 15 -5.73 22.27 -6.99
N TYR A 16 -5.85 21.32 -6.08
CA TYR A 16 -4.77 20.39 -5.75
C TYR A 16 -5.34 18.98 -5.59
N VAL A 17 -5.17 18.18 -6.64
CA VAL A 17 -5.64 16.78 -6.70
C VAL A 17 -4.55 15.81 -6.25
N ARG A 18 -3.29 16.11 -6.61
CA ARG A 18 -2.14 15.44 -6.00
C ARG A 18 -2.13 15.88 -4.55
N ASN A 19 -1.96 15.00 -3.57
CA ASN A 19 -1.90 15.41 -2.17
C ASN A 19 -0.90 14.53 -1.43
N ILE A 20 0.34 14.57 -1.92
CA ILE A 20 1.45 13.74 -1.46
C ILE A 20 2.06 14.35 -0.19
N SER A 21 2.25 15.68 -0.16
CA SER A 21 2.64 16.43 1.03
C SER A 21 1.97 17.81 1.10
N HIS A 22 1.95 18.44 2.29
CA HIS A 22 1.50 19.84 2.42
C HIS A 22 2.51 20.79 1.79
N ALA A 23 3.80 20.45 1.76
CA ALA A 23 4.79 21.28 1.09
C ALA A 23 4.50 21.42 -0.42
N GLU A 24 4.20 20.32 -1.10
CA GLU A 24 3.80 20.33 -2.51
C GLU A 24 2.43 21.02 -2.70
N ARG A 25 1.49 20.82 -1.76
CA ARG A 25 0.19 21.52 -1.73
C ARG A 25 0.38 23.03 -1.73
N TYR A 26 1.21 23.50 -0.82
CA TYR A 26 1.52 24.91 -0.62
C TYR A 26 2.24 25.51 -1.83
N ALA A 27 3.15 24.75 -2.46
CA ALA A 27 3.78 25.16 -3.71
C ALA A 27 2.74 25.31 -4.84
N THR A 28 1.81 24.37 -4.95
CA THR A 28 0.73 24.43 -5.95
C THR A 28 -0.19 25.62 -5.69
N TYR A 29 -0.64 25.81 -4.46
CA TYR A 29 -1.44 26.97 -4.08
C TYR A 29 -0.70 28.28 -4.32
N GLY A 30 0.61 28.35 -4.07
CA GLY A 30 1.42 29.54 -4.36
C GLY A 30 1.51 29.87 -5.85
N GLY A 31 1.33 28.88 -6.74
CA GLY A 31 1.24 29.09 -8.19
C GLY A 31 -0.16 29.45 -8.70
N MET A 32 -1.22 29.18 -7.92
CA MET A 32 -2.61 29.32 -8.37
C MET A 32 -3.40 30.42 -7.67
N LEU A 33 -3.20 30.59 -6.37
CA LEU A 33 -3.93 31.53 -5.52
C LEU A 33 -3.20 32.88 -5.44
N SER A 34 -3.95 33.93 -5.11
CA SER A 34 -3.35 35.17 -4.64
C SER A 34 -2.57 34.94 -3.34
N GLN A 35 -1.58 35.79 -3.06
CA GLN A 35 -0.80 35.69 -1.83
C GLN A 35 -1.69 35.72 -0.56
N PRO A 36 -2.70 36.61 -0.42
CA PRO A 36 -3.62 36.53 0.70
C PRO A 36 -4.40 35.21 0.76
N GLY A 37 -4.80 34.66 -0.40
CA GLY A 37 -5.46 33.37 -0.48
C GLY A 37 -4.60 32.23 0.04
N LEU A 38 -3.32 32.21 -0.33
CA LEU A 38 -2.35 31.25 0.20
C LEU A 38 -2.24 31.34 1.73
N HIS A 39 -2.10 32.55 2.28
CA HIS A 39 -1.99 32.74 3.72
C HIS A 39 -3.24 32.27 4.47
N VAL A 40 -4.43 32.56 3.92
CA VAL A 40 -5.69 32.11 4.52
C VAL A 40 -5.74 30.59 4.57
N VAL A 41 -5.44 29.90 3.47
CA VAL A 41 -5.49 28.43 3.41
C VAL A 41 -4.46 27.80 4.34
N VAL A 42 -3.21 28.28 4.34
CA VAL A 42 -2.14 27.73 5.20
C VAL A 42 -2.48 27.84 6.68
N VAL A 43 -3.00 28.99 7.14
CA VAL A 43 -3.36 29.16 8.55
C VAL A 43 -4.63 28.36 8.88
N ALA A 44 -5.61 28.32 7.99
CA ALA A 44 -6.81 27.50 8.21
C ALA A 44 -6.48 26.01 8.29
N GLU A 45 -5.57 25.50 7.46
CA GLU A 45 -5.05 24.12 7.58
C GLU A 45 -4.31 23.91 8.90
N PHE A 46 -3.43 24.84 9.31
CA PHE A 46 -2.78 24.77 10.62
C PHE A 46 -3.79 24.68 11.77
N LEU A 47 -4.88 25.46 11.73
CA LEU A 47 -5.94 25.43 12.73
C LEU A 47 -6.82 24.18 12.63
N HIS A 48 -6.97 23.59 11.44
CA HIS A 48 -7.68 22.34 11.25
C HIS A 48 -6.89 21.15 11.82
N ASP A 49 -5.58 21.15 11.61
CA ASP A 49 -4.65 20.12 12.10
C ASP A 49 -4.36 20.26 13.61
N ALA A 50 -4.37 21.50 14.13
CA ALA A 50 -4.24 21.75 15.55
C ALA A 50 -5.54 21.35 16.28
N ASP A 51 -5.40 20.64 17.40
CA ASP A 51 -6.52 20.35 18.31
C ASP A 51 -7.18 21.64 18.84
N GLU A 52 -8.17 21.50 19.73
CA GLU A 52 -8.79 22.64 20.42
C GLU A 52 -7.77 23.56 21.10
N ILE A 53 -6.65 22.98 21.56
CA ILE A 53 -5.51 23.72 22.13
C ILE A 53 -4.40 23.82 21.08
N VAL A 54 -4.07 25.05 20.70
CA VAL A 54 -2.97 25.34 19.75
C VAL A 54 -1.65 24.94 20.40
N ASN A 55 -1.08 23.85 19.92
CA ASN A 55 0.20 23.36 20.39
C ASN A 55 1.13 23.06 19.20
N PRO A 56 2.04 23.98 18.85
CA PRO A 56 2.96 23.80 17.74
C PRO A 56 3.85 22.56 17.85
N VAL A 57 4.22 22.12 19.07
CA VAL A 57 4.99 20.88 19.27
C VAL A 57 4.15 19.67 18.88
N ARG A 58 2.90 19.61 19.35
CA ARG A 58 1.98 18.52 19.01
C ARG A 58 1.70 18.50 17.51
N TRP A 59 1.33 19.64 16.92
CA TRP A 59 1.15 19.78 15.47
C TRP A 59 2.37 19.31 14.69
N ARG A 60 3.57 19.72 15.12
CA ARG A 60 4.85 19.32 14.50
C ARG A 60 5.08 17.81 14.51
N SER A 61 4.54 17.10 15.50
CA SER A 61 4.73 15.66 15.68
C SER A 61 3.62 14.79 15.13
N SER A 62 2.40 15.29 15.12
CA SER A 62 1.22 14.53 14.69
C SER A 62 0.79 14.85 13.27
N SER A 63 1.13 16.02 12.74
CA SER A 63 0.54 16.56 11.51
C SER A 63 1.58 16.95 10.46
N VAL A 64 2.86 16.94 10.82
CA VAL A 64 3.98 17.27 9.92
C VAL A 64 4.88 16.06 9.74
N TYR A 65 4.78 15.44 8.56
CA TYR A 65 5.53 14.22 8.22
C TYR A 65 6.62 14.48 7.17
N GLU A 66 6.65 15.67 6.57
CA GLU A 66 7.65 16.07 5.59
C GLU A 66 9.07 16.09 6.19
N ARG A 67 10.07 15.90 5.33
CA ARG A 67 11.49 15.88 5.69
C ARG A 67 12.33 16.75 4.76
N GLY A 68 13.56 17.06 5.17
CA GLY A 68 14.52 17.82 4.35
C GLY A 68 13.97 19.17 3.89
N ASP A 69 14.09 19.45 2.59
CA ASP A 69 13.71 20.73 1.99
C ASP A 69 12.19 20.96 2.00
N GLU A 70 11.37 19.91 1.86
CA GLU A 70 9.90 20.01 1.92
C GLU A 70 9.45 20.48 3.30
N LEU A 71 10.08 19.94 4.33
CA LEU A 71 9.82 20.33 5.70
C LEU A 71 10.18 21.79 5.96
N ALA A 72 11.36 22.21 5.51
CA ALA A 72 11.80 23.59 5.62
C ALA A 72 10.81 24.53 4.90
N GLY A 73 10.35 24.13 3.71
CA GLY A 73 9.33 24.86 2.94
C GLY A 73 7.99 24.99 3.67
N ARG A 74 7.44 23.88 4.20
CA ARG A 74 6.17 23.91 4.94
C ARG A 74 6.26 24.81 6.17
N LEU A 75 7.33 24.69 6.95
CA LEU A 75 7.52 25.52 8.16
C LEU A 75 7.67 27.00 7.80
N ALA A 76 8.51 27.31 6.80
CA ALA A 76 8.71 28.69 6.36
C ALA A 76 7.40 29.36 5.95
N LEU A 77 6.56 28.66 5.17
CA LEU A 77 5.29 29.23 4.72
C LEU A 77 4.26 29.34 5.86
N THR A 78 4.20 28.35 6.76
CA THR A 78 3.31 28.40 7.93
C THR A 78 3.65 29.59 8.81
N ILE A 79 4.95 29.78 9.12
CA ILE A 79 5.46 30.91 9.90
C ILE A 79 5.13 32.23 9.20
N ALA A 80 5.42 32.35 7.90
CA ALA A 80 5.15 33.57 7.14
C ALA A 80 3.65 33.91 7.10
N SER A 81 2.78 32.90 7.01
CA SER A 81 1.32 33.08 6.97
C SER A 81 0.76 33.49 8.33
N LEU A 82 1.24 32.87 9.42
CA LEU A 82 0.90 33.29 10.78
C LEU A 82 1.35 34.73 11.05
N GLN A 83 2.55 35.11 10.61
CA GLN A 83 3.03 36.50 10.71
C GLN A 83 2.17 37.47 9.89
N ALA A 84 1.74 37.08 8.69
CA ALA A 84 0.91 37.90 7.82
C ALA A 84 -0.45 38.25 8.44
N ILE A 85 -1.06 37.30 9.17
CA ILE A 85 -2.32 37.55 9.88
C ILE A 85 -2.13 38.24 11.26
N GLY A 86 -0.89 38.47 11.68
CA GLY A 86 -0.57 39.09 12.97
C GLY A 86 -0.42 38.12 14.15
N ALA A 87 -0.42 36.80 13.91
CA ALA A 87 -0.22 35.76 14.93
C ALA A 87 1.28 35.54 15.24
N VAL A 88 1.92 36.59 15.76
CA VAL A 88 3.38 36.65 15.92
C VAL A 88 3.87 35.63 16.94
N ARG A 89 3.13 35.36 18.03
CA ARG A 89 3.59 34.45 19.08
C ARG A 89 3.55 33.00 18.62
N THR A 90 2.46 32.60 17.96
CA THR A 90 2.32 31.26 17.37
C THR A 90 3.35 31.04 16.26
N ALA A 91 3.66 32.07 15.45
CA ALA A 91 4.72 31.97 14.45
C ALA A 91 6.11 31.71 15.08
N GLU A 92 6.43 32.37 16.20
CA GLU A 92 7.67 32.12 16.95
C GLU A 92 7.70 30.72 17.57
N ALA A 93 6.56 30.30 18.13
CA ALA A 93 6.39 28.97 18.70
C ALA A 93 6.56 27.87 17.65
N VAL A 94 5.99 28.02 16.44
CA VAL A 94 6.20 27.10 15.31
C VAL A 94 7.66 27.06 14.89
N ARG A 95 8.36 28.21 14.87
CA ARG A 95 9.79 28.28 14.49
C ARG A 95 10.68 27.48 15.44
N THR A 96 10.35 27.49 16.72
CA THR A 96 11.16 26.88 17.78
C THR A 96 10.70 25.47 18.16
N ALA A 97 9.48 25.09 17.81
CA ALA A 97 8.92 23.78 18.05
C ALA A 97 9.73 22.69 17.32
N LYS A 98 10.07 21.65 18.07
CA LYS A 98 10.69 20.44 17.56
C LYS A 98 9.69 19.30 17.58
N SER A 99 9.81 18.40 16.61
CA SER A 99 9.03 17.17 16.65
C SER A 99 9.55 16.27 17.78
N ILE A 100 8.61 15.67 18.48
CA ILE A 100 8.79 14.71 19.56
C ILE A 100 8.34 13.31 19.12
N SER A 101 8.06 13.13 17.82
CA SER A 101 7.71 11.84 17.24
C SER A 101 8.84 10.83 17.47
N PRO A 102 8.54 9.58 17.88
CA PRO A 102 9.56 8.55 18.08
C PRO A 102 10.47 8.36 16.87
N SER A 103 9.93 8.50 15.65
CA SER A 103 10.70 8.38 14.41
C SER A 103 11.71 9.52 14.26
N ASP A 104 11.35 10.76 14.59
CA ASP A 104 12.24 11.91 14.47
C ASP A 104 13.31 11.92 15.56
N LEU A 105 12.94 11.55 16.79
CA LEU A 105 13.89 11.38 17.88
C LEU A 105 14.91 10.28 17.58
N THR A 106 14.45 9.18 16.97
CA THR A 106 15.32 8.07 16.52
C THR A 106 16.33 8.54 15.49
N LEU A 107 15.89 9.29 14.48
CA LEU A 107 16.78 9.82 13.45
C LEU A 107 17.78 10.82 14.01
N GLU A 108 17.34 11.71 14.91
CA GLU A 108 18.24 12.67 15.55
C GLU A 108 19.33 11.97 16.38
N SER A 109 18.99 10.90 17.12
CA SER A 109 19.96 10.07 17.83
C SER A 109 20.92 9.34 16.90
N ILE A 110 20.44 8.84 15.76
CA ILE A 110 21.30 8.21 14.74
C ILE A 110 22.27 9.24 14.14
N ASP A 111 21.79 10.45 13.81
CA ASP A 111 22.61 11.53 13.27
C ASP A 111 23.67 12.02 14.27
N LYS A 112 23.40 11.92 15.59
CA LYS A 112 24.36 12.14 16.67
C LYS A 112 25.37 11.00 16.84
N GLY A 113 25.28 9.96 16.02
CA GLY A 113 26.18 8.81 16.01
C GLY A 113 25.86 7.75 17.08
N VAL A 114 24.67 7.79 17.68
CA VAL A 114 24.25 6.80 18.67
C VAL A 114 23.70 5.56 17.96
N LYS A 115 24.31 4.41 18.23
CA LYS A 115 23.91 3.14 17.61
C LYS A 115 22.50 2.75 18.04
N ALA A 116 21.60 2.63 17.07
CA ALA A 116 20.25 2.11 17.25
C ALA A 116 20.28 0.76 18.00
N GLY A 117 19.34 0.57 18.94
CA GLY A 117 19.23 -0.64 19.76
C GLY A 117 20.23 -0.75 20.92
N SER A 118 21.10 0.24 21.13
CA SER A 118 21.98 0.27 22.30
C SER A 118 21.27 0.81 23.56
N LYS A 119 21.78 0.48 24.75
CA LYS A 119 21.27 1.06 26.01
C LYS A 119 21.44 2.59 26.04
N ALA A 120 22.49 3.12 25.42
CA ALA A 120 22.72 4.56 25.28
C ALA A 120 21.67 5.22 24.38
N PHE A 121 21.22 4.53 23.33
CA PHE A 121 20.15 4.98 22.45
C PHE A 121 18.81 5.11 23.19
N VAL A 122 18.42 4.09 23.95
CA VAL A 122 17.20 4.13 24.76
C VAL A 122 17.24 5.28 25.78
N GLN A 123 18.37 5.45 26.46
CA GLN A 123 18.53 6.50 27.45
C GLN A 123 18.51 7.91 26.83
N GLU A 124 19.07 8.08 25.63
CA GLU A 124 19.01 9.36 24.91
C GLU A 124 17.57 9.68 24.44
N LEU A 125 16.85 8.68 23.93
CA LEU A 125 15.44 8.83 23.57
C LEU A 125 14.57 9.22 24.78
N GLU A 126 14.79 8.58 25.94
CA GLU A 126 14.07 8.92 27.18
C GLU A 126 14.34 10.36 27.62
N ILE A 127 15.61 10.81 27.58
CA ILE A 127 15.99 12.19 27.92
C ILE A 127 15.35 13.18 26.93
N ALA A 128 15.42 12.89 25.63
CA ALA A 128 14.86 13.73 24.60
C ALA A 128 13.34 13.84 24.73
N LEU A 129 12.65 12.72 25.01
CA LEU A 129 11.22 12.66 25.23
C LEU A 129 10.80 13.42 26.51
N GLN A 130 11.54 13.29 27.61
CA GLN A 130 11.26 14.06 28.83
C GLN A 130 11.44 15.56 28.63
N ALA A 131 12.50 15.98 27.95
CA ALA A 131 12.74 17.39 27.62
C ALA A 131 11.63 17.94 26.70
N ALA A 132 11.24 17.14 25.71
CA ALA A 132 10.14 17.40 24.78
C ALA A 132 8.80 17.61 25.48
N LEU A 133 8.42 16.69 26.39
CA LEU A 133 7.17 16.78 27.16
C LEU A 133 7.15 18.03 28.05
N GLY A 134 8.30 18.41 28.63
CA GLY A 134 8.43 19.67 29.38
C GLY A 134 8.25 20.92 28.51
N GLN A 135 8.75 20.91 27.27
CA GLN A 135 8.57 22.01 26.32
C GLN A 135 7.14 22.11 25.79
N MET A 136 6.45 20.98 25.61
CA MET A 136 5.11 20.92 25.04
C MET A 136 4.08 21.77 25.81
N ASN A 137 4.14 21.78 27.14
CA ASN A 137 3.23 22.58 27.97
C ASN A 137 3.62 24.08 27.98
N SER A 138 4.92 24.37 28.03
CA SER A 138 5.43 25.76 28.08
C SER A 138 5.21 26.54 26.78
N ILE A 139 5.31 25.86 25.62
CA ILE A 139 5.13 26.49 24.30
C ILE A 139 3.66 26.78 24.02
N ALA A 140 2.74 25.91 24.46
CA ALA A 140 1.30 26.11 24.29
C ALA A 140 0.83 27.40 24.99
N ASP A 141 1.28 27.65 26.21
CA ASP A 141 0.92 28.84 27.00
C ASP A 141 1.43 30.17 26.41
N GLN A 142 2.36 30.11 25.45
CA GLN A 142 2.95 31.28 24.81
C GLN A 142 2.28 31.65 23.48
N CYS A 143 1.40 30.81 22.95
CA CYS A 143 0.74 31.04 21.67
C CYS A 143 -0.44 32.02 21.80
N GLU A 144 -0.93 32.53 20.66
CA GLU A 144 -2.32 32.96 20.58
C GLU A 144 -3.23 31.73 20.78
N ASP A 145 -4.32 31.89 21.52
CA ASP A 145 -5.29 30.81 21.62
C ASP A 145 -6.06 30.63 20.30
N ARG A 146 -6.79 29.52 20.17
CA ARG A 146 -7.52 29.19 18.94
C ARG A 146 -8.49 30.30 18.52
N GLN A 147 -9.21 30.89 19.46
CA GLN A 147 -10.20 31.93 19.18
C GLN A 147 -9.53 33.23 18.71
N GLU A 148 -8.39 33.58 19.30
CA GLU A 148 -7.57 34.71 18.88
C GLU A 148 -7.05 34.50 17.45
N LEU A 149 -6.54 33.31 17.13
CA LEU A 149 -6.10 32.97 15.77
C LEU A 149 -7.23 33.01 14.74
N GLU A 150 -8.39 32.43 15.05
CA GLU A 150 -9.56 32.46 14.17
C GLU A 150 -10.02 33.91 13.92
N ARG A 151 -10.02 34.76 14.94
CA ARG A 151 -10.36 36.19 14.81
C ARG A 151 -9.35 36.95 13.96
N LEU A 152 -8.05 36.70 14.14
CA LEU A 152 -6.98 37.33 13.34
C LEU A 152 -7.07 36.90 11.88
N LEU A 153 -7.29 35.62 11.62
CA LEU A 153 -7.48 35.07 10.29
C LEU A 153 -8.71 35.67 9.59
N GLU A 154 -9.83 35.80 10.31
CA GLU A 154 -11.06 36.39 9.78
C GLU A 154 -10.88 37.89 9.44
N ALA A 155 -10.21 38.65 10.32
CA ALA A 155 -9.88 40.04 10.04
C ALA A 155 -9.01 40.17 8.78
N TYR A 156 -7.99 39.33 8.65
CA TYR A 156 -7.12 39.29 7.47
C TYR A 156 -7.91 38.96 6.19
N ALA A 157 -8.78 37.95 6.22
CA ALA A 157 -9.60 37.58 5.07
C ALA A 157 -10.56 38.70 4.65
N GLN A 158 -11.11 39.44 5.62
CA GLN A 158 -11.99 40.55 5.34
C GLN A 158 -11.27 41.75 4.71
N ASP A 159 -10.06 42.07 5.20
CA ASP A 159 -9.20 43.12 4.63
C ASP A 159 -8.75 42.79 3.19
N HIS A 160 -8.64 41.49 2.87
CA HIS A 160 -8.22 41.00 1.56
C HIS A 160 -9.36 40.42 0.70
N ARG A 161 -10.62 40.71 1.04
CA ARG A 161 -11.82 40.10 0.41
C ARG A 161 -11.84 40.15 -1.12
N GLU A 162 -11.29 41.20 -1.73
CA GLU A 162 -11.30 41.38 -3.19
C GLU A 162 -10.35 40.42 -3.89
N ALA A 163 -9.15 40.22 -3.34
CA ALA A 163 -8.17 39.27 -3.87
C ALA A 163 -8.71 37.84 -3.77
N LEU A 164 -9.28 37.49 -2.62
CA LEU A 164 -9.86 36.17 -2.41
C LEU A 164 -11.06 35.94 -3.35
N ALA A 165 -11.95 36.93 -3.55
CA ALA A 165 -13.07 36.82 -4.48
C ALA A 165 -12.60 36.68 -5.95
N ALA A 166 -11.48 37.30 -6.29
CA ALA A 166 -10.86 37.14 -7.61
C ALA A 166 -10.32 35.72 -7.82
N ASP A 167 -9.81 35.06 -6.78
CA ASP A 167 -9.39 33.65 -6.86
C ASP A 167 -10.58 32.73 -7.13
N LEU A 168 -11.70 32.89 -6.41
CA LEU A 168 -12.94 32.15 -6.69
C LEU A 168 -13.45 32.40 -8.11
N THR A 169 -13.33 33.64 -8.60
CA THR A 169 -13.75 33.98 -9.97
C THR A 169 -12.84 33.32 -11.02
N ARG A 170 -11.52 33.29 -10.76
CA ARG A 170 -10.53 32.72 -11.67
C ARG A 170 -10.68 31.21 -11.81
N HIS A 171 -10.96 30.54 -10.71
CA HIS A 171 -10.91 29.07 -10.61
C HIS A 171 -12.28 28.40 -10.52
N GLY A 172 -13.35 29.20 -10.39
CA GLY A 172 -14.71 28.71 -10.21
C GLY A 172 -15.02 28.34 -8.76
N ASP A 173 -16.31 28.21 -8.44
CA ASP A 173 -16.81 27.79 -7.14
C ASP A 173 -17.77 26.61 -7.31
N PRO A 174 -17.31 25.36 -7.17
CA PRO A 174 -18.12 24.15 -7.36
C PRO A 174 -19.37 24.13 -6.46
N ARG A 175 -19.34 24.83 -5.31
CA ARG A 175 -20.45 24.90 -4.37
C ARG A 175 -21.69 25.60 -4.95
N ARG A 176 -21.53 26.31 -6.07
CA ARG A 176 -22.60 27.01 -6.80
C ARG A 176 -23.20 26.18 -7.92
N GLU A 177 -22.68 24.99 -8.19
CA GLU A 177 -23.19 24.12 -9.24
C GLU A 177 -24.53 23.48 -8.83
N PRO A 178 -25.49 23.33 -9.77
CA PRO A 178 -26.75 22.65 -9.47
C PRO A 178 -26.52 21.22 -8.99
N GLY A 179 -27.11 20.86 -7.83
CA GLY A 179 -26.97 19.52 -7.27
C GLY A 179 -25.68 19.28 -6.48
N TYR A 180 -24.88 20.33 -6.19
CA TYR A 180 -23.67 20.21 -5.40
C TYR A 180 -23.93 19.54 -4.04
N SER A 181 -23.15 18.49 -3.77
CA SER A 181 -22.99 17.86 -2.46
C SER A 181 -21.53 17.86 -2.07
N ARG A 182 -21.22 18.41 -0.90
CA ARG A 182 -19.85 18.44 -0.38
C ARG A 182 -19.26 17.04 -0.25
N ALA A 183 -20.06 16.09 0.25
CA ALA A 183 -19.62 14.72 0.43
C ALA A 183 -19.27 14.05 -0.92
N GLU A 184 -20.14 14.21 -1.92
CA GLU A 184 -19.92 13.65 -3.26
C GLU A 184 -18.70 14.29 -3.93
N ARG A 185 -18.54 15.62 -3.82
CA ARG A 185 -17.38 16.32 -4.39
C ARG A 185 -16.05 15.90 -3.75
N ILE A 186 -16.02 15.74 -2.42
CA ILE A 186 -14.82 15.25 -1.73
C ILE A 186 -14.49 13.82 -2.19
N GLU A 187 -15.49 12.95 -2.37
CA GLU A 187 -15.25 11.61 -2.87
C GLU A 187 -14.76 11.60 -4.33
N GLU A 188 -15.32 12.44 -5.19
CA GLU A 188 -14.84 12.65 -6.55
C GLU A 188 -13.36 13.08 -6.57
N LEU A 189 -12.99 14.06 -5.73
CA LEU A 189 -11.60 14.52 -5.61
C LEU A 189 -10.67 13.42 -5.10
N ARG A 190 -11.10 12.59 -4.14
CA ARG A 190 -10.35 11.42 -3.68
C ARG A 190 -10.16 10.39 -4.79
N GLN A 191 -11.20 10.12 -5.59
CA GLN A 191 -11.09 9.22 -6.74
C GLN A 191 -10.11 9.76 -7.77
N LEU A 192 -10.16 11.07 -8.07
CA LEU A 192 -9.20 11.73 -8.95
C LEU A 192 -7.78 11.64 -8.41
N GLN A 193 -7.58 11.86 -7.11
CA GLN A 193 -6.29 11.71 -6.45
C GLN A 193 -5.77 10.27 -6.59
N ARG A 194 -6.58 9.26 -6.27
CA ARG A 194 -6.21 7.84 -6.40
C ARG A 194 -5.76 7.51 -7.83
N ARG A 195 -6.51 7.99 -8.83
CA ARG A 195 -6.16 7.80 -10.26
C ARG A 195 -4.84 8.48 -10.63
N GLU A 196 -4.59 9.69 -10.14
CA GLU A 196 -3.32 10.39 -10.42
C GLU A 196 -2.13 9.69 -9.76
N LEU A 197 -2.25 9.26 -8.50
CA LEU A 197 -1.23 8.49 -7.81
C LEU A 197 -0.96 7.15 -8.52
N GLN A 198 -2.01 6.46 -8.96
CA GLN A 198 -1.90 5.22 -9.71
C GLN A 198 -1.17 5.46 -11.05
N ARG A 199 -1.50 6.52 -11.80
CA ARG A 199 -0.80 6.88 -13.04
C ARG A 199 0.68 7.17 -12.82
N GLU A 200 1.03 7.84 -11.72
CA GLU A 200 2.42 8.13 -11.38
C GLU A 200 3.18 6.86 -11.01
N ALA A 201 2.58 5.99 -10.19
CA ALA A 201 3.14 4.69 -9.85
C ALA A 201 3.38 3.85 -11.12
N GLN A 202 2.41 3.78 -12.03
CA GLN A 202 2.56 3.08 -13.30
C GLN A 202 3.67 3.68 -14.19
N ARG A 203 3.81 5.01 -14.23
CA ARG A 203 4.90 5.67 -14.97
C ARG A 203 6.27 5.28 -14.43
N LYS A 204 6.42 5.27 -13.11
CA LYS A 204 7.65 4.81 -12.46
C LYS A 204 7.94 3.35 -12.79
N SER A 205 6.92 2.47 -12.68
CA SER A 205 7.06 1.06 -13.07
C SER A 205 7.50 0.91 -14.54
N VAL A 206 6.95 1.71 -15.46
CA VAL A 206 7.37 1.73 -16.87
C VAL A 206 8.85 2.11 -17.00
N GLU A 207 9.29 3.19 -16.35
CA GLU A 207 10.69 3.64 -16.39
C GLU A 207 11.64 2.57 -15.86
N ASP A 208 11.28 1.93 -14.74
CA ASP A 208 12.04 0.87 -14.10
C ASP A 208 12.12 -0.39 -14.99
N ILE A 209 11.00 -0.84 -15.54
CA ILE A 209 10.93 -2.00 -16.46
C ILE A 209 11.74 -1.73 -17.72
N VAL A 210 11.60 -0.57 -18.36
CA VAL A 210 12.35 -0.21 -19.58
C VAL A 210 13.85 -0.18 -19.31
N SER A 211 14.25 0.42 -18.19
CA SER A 211 15.65 0.48 -17.75
C SER A 211 16.22 -0.93 -17.49
N ALA A 212 15.51 -1.76 -16.73
CA ALA A 212 15.92 -3.13 -16.43
C ALA A 212 15.96 -4.02 -17.68
N THR A 213 14.97 -3.91 -18.57
CA THR A 213 14.94 -4.59 -19.88
C THR A 213 16.18 -4.28 -20.70
N LYS A 214 16.58 -3.00 -20.77
CA LYS A 214 17.80 -2.57 -21.47
C LYS A 214 19.06 -3.14 -20.83
N ARG A 215 19.16 -3.13 -19.51
CA ARG A 215 20.29 -3.72 -18.76
C ARG A 215 20.40 -5.22 -19.04
N LEU A 216 19.29 -5.95 -18.96
CA LEU A 216 19.22 -7.40 -19.21
C LEU A 216 19.61 -7.76 -20.63
N ARG A 217 19.05 -7.10 -21.65
CA ARG A 217 19.43 -7.32 -23.06
C ARG A 217 20.94 -7.20 -23.28
N LYS A 218 21.55 -6.16 -22.71
CA LYS A 218 23.00 -5.95 -22.80
C LYS A 218 23.77 -7.10 -22.16
N VAL A 219 23.41 -7.48 -20.95
CA VAL A 219 24.08 -8.56 -20.22
C VAL A 219 23.93 -9.90 -20.93
N LEU A 220 22.74 -10.21 -21.44
CA LEU A 220 22.46 -11.45 -22.17
C LEU A 220 23.23 -11.53 -23.49
N ALA A 221 23.35 -10.42 -24.22
CA ALA A 221 24.18 -10.34 -25.43
C ALA A 221 25.68 -10.53 -25.12
N GLU A 222 26.19 -9.92 -24.05
CA GLU A 222 27.60 -10.02 -23.63
C GLU A 222 27.96 -11.36 -22.97
N ALA A 223 26.96 -12.12 -22.50
CA ALA A 223 27.12 -13.36 -21.79
C ALA A 223 26.90 -14.61 -22.66
N ALA A 224 26.73 -14.48 -23.99
CA ALA A 224 26.48 -15.58 -24.91
C ALA A 224 27.49 -16.74 -24.74
N GLY A 225 27.11 -17.75 -23.95
CA GLY A 225 27.91 -18.93 -23.61
C GLY A 225 28.79 -18.83 -22.34
N ASP A 226 28.85 -17.70 -21.65
CA ASP A 226 29.60 -17.53 -20.39
C ASP A 226 28.70 -17.71 -19.16
N ALA A 227 28.67 -18.94 -18.62
CA ALA A 227 27.91 -19.29 -17.43
C ALA A 227 28.25 -18.45 -16.19
N LYS A 228 29.48 -17.93 -16.08
CA LYS A 228 29.89 -17.09 -14.93
C LYS A 228 29.29 -15.69 -15.02
N ARG A 229 29.17 -15.15 -16.24
CA ARG A 229 28.48 -13.87 -16.49
C ARG A 229 26.97 -14.00 -16.31
N LEU A 230 26.36 -15.08 -16.81
CA LEU A 230 24.94 -15.36 -16.58
C LEU A 230 24.62 -15.49 -15.08
N LYS A 231 25.48 -16.14 -14.31
CA LYS A 231 25.32 -16.23 -12.85
C LYS A 231 25.33 -14.86 -12.16
N ARG A 232 26.14 -13.91 -12.63
CA ARG A 232 26.16 -12.54 -12.09
C ARG A 232 24.90 -11.75 -12.46
N ALA A 233 24.17 -12.17 -13.49
CA ALA A 233 22.92 -11.57 -13.91
C ALA A 233 21.70 -12.09 -13.13
N GLU A 234 21.87 -13.09 -12.26
CA GLU A 234 20.77 -13.66 -11.45
C GLU A 234 20.11 -12.60 -10.57
N SER A 235 20.87 -11.71 -9.93
CA SER A 235 20.31 -10.64 -9.10
C SER A 235 19.48 -9.66 -9.92
N LEU A 236 19.92 -9.32 -11.13
CA LEU A 236 19.19 -8.45 -12.04
C LEU A 236 17.91 -9.12 -12.55
N ARG A 237 17.93 -10.45 -12.74
CA ARG A 237 16.73 -11.22 -13.07
C ARG A 237 15.72 -11.18 -11.92
N THR A 238 16.16 -11.35 -10.68
CA THR A 238 15.27 -11.25 -9.51
C THR A 238 14.65 -9.86 -9.37
N GLU A 239 15.47 -8.80 -9.41
CA GLU A 239 15.01 -7.39 -9.42
C GLU A 239 13.98 -7.15 -10.54
N TYR A 240 14.22 -7.72 -11.72
CA TYR A 240 13.30 -7.60 -12.85
C TYR A 240 11.96 -8.31 -12.62
N PHE A 241 11.96 -9.49 -12.01
CA PHE A 241 10.71 -10.17 -11.67
C PHE A 241 9.90 -9.44 -10.61
N GLU A 242 10.55 -8.86 -9.61
CA GLU A 242 9.88 -8.01 -8.60
C GLU A 242 9.21 -6.81 -9.28
N MET A 243 9.92 -6.09 -10.15
CA MET A 243 9.35 -4.97 -10.91
C MET A 243 8.14 -5.39 -11.76
N LEU A 244 8.22 -6.55 -12.43
CA LEU A 244 7.13 -7.06 -13.26
C LEU A 244 5.92 -7.50 -12.42
N ARG A 245 6.15 -8.08 -11.24
CA ARG A 245 5.08 -8.46 -10.31
C ARG A 245 4.34 -7.22 -9.82
N ASP A 246 5.06 -6.25 -9.26
CA ASP A 246 4.47 -5.03 -8.72
C ASP A 246 3.70 -4.28 -9.83
N ALA A 247 4.20 -4.32 -11.08
CA ALA A 247 3.53 -3.76 -12.23
C ALA A 247 2.29 -4.56 -12.71
N ARG A 248 2.19 -5.85 -12.38
CA ARG A 248 1.03 -6.70 -12.68
C ARG A 248 -0.06 -6.61 -11.61
N GLU A 249 0.26 -6.10 -10.42
CA GLU A 249 -0.74 -5.83 -9.38
C GLU A 249 -1.75 -4.73 -9.78
N PHE A 250 -1.41 -3.88 -10.75
CA PHE A 250 -2.39 -2.97 -11.33
C PHE A 250 -3.48 -3.74 -12.08
N ASP A 251 -4.74 -3.42 -11.78
CA ASP A 251 -5.89 -4.01 -12.46
C ASP A 251 -5.80 -3.83 -13.98
N PRO A 252 -6.01 -4.90 -14.79
CA PRO A 252 -5.84 -4.83 -16.24
C PRO A 252 -6.61 -3.68 -16.94
N PRO A 253 -7.87 -3.37 -16.57
CA PRO A 253 -8.59 -2.23 -17.16
C PRO A 253 -7.98 -0.85 -16.84
N ASP A 254 -7.22 -0.74 -15.75
CA ASP A 254 -6.65 0.52 -15.27
C ASP A 254 -5.18 0.73 -15.67
N ARG A 255 -4.57 -0.25 -16.37
CA ARG A 255 -3.20 -0.14 -16.87
C ARG A 255 -3.12 0.88 -18.01
N SER A 256 -2.10 1.74 -17.96
CA SER A 256 -1.81 2.67 -19.03
C SER A 256 -1.32 1.91 -20.27
N PRO A 257 -1.53 2.46 -21.48
CA PRO A 257 -1.03 1.86 -22.72
C PRO A 257 0.49 1.58 -22.68
N GLU A 258 1.26 2.50 -22.08
CA GLU A 258 2.72 2.37 -21.96
C GLU A 258 3.12 1.22 -21.03
N LEU A 259 2.35 1.01 -19.94
CA LEU A 259 2.58 -0.12 -19.05
C LEU A 259 2.27 -1.45 -19.74
N VAL A 260 1.14 -1.53 -20.47
CA VAL A 260 0.79 -2.72 -21.26
C VAL A 260 1.88 -3.04 -22.29
N GLU A 261 2.37 -2.04 -23.02
CA GLU A 261 3.46 -2.19 -23.99
C GLU A 261 4.76 -2.67 -23.31
N SER A 262 5.09 -2.10 -22.15
CA SER A 262 6.31 -2.46 -21.40
C SER A 262 6.26 -3.89 -20.87
N LEU A 263 5.10 -4.33 -20.36
CA LEU A 263 4.87 -5.71 -19.93
C LEU A 263 4.97 -6.69 -21.12
N ALA A 264 4.38 -6.35 -22.26
CA ALA A 264 4.49 -7.19 -23.47
C ALA A 264 5.94 -7.29 -23.98
N ALA A 265 6.70 -6.19 -23.95
CA ALA A 265 8.12 -6.19 -24.30
C ALA A 265 8.97 -7.03 -23.33
N ALA A 266 8.61 -7.05 -22.05
CA ALA A 266 9.23 -7.89 -21.05
C ALA A 266 8.95 -9.38 -21.29
N GLU A 267 7.70 -9.72 -21.60
CA GLU A 267 7.30 -11.09 -21.96
C GLU A 267 8.04 -11.59 -23.20
N GLN A 268 8.20 -10.73 -24.22
CA GLN A 268 8.99 -11.06 -25.40
C GLN A 268 10.45 -11.34 -25.03
N LEU A 269 11.09 -10.51 -24.20
CA LEU A 269 12.47 -10.73 -23.75
C LEU A 269 12.60 -12.07 -23.00
N MET A 270 11.64 -12.38 -22.14
CA MET A 270 11.62 -13.63 -21.38
C MET A 270 11.49 -14.85 -22.30
N ALA A 271 10.65 -14.76 -23.34
CA ALA A 271 10.48 -15.81 -24.33
C ALA A 271 11.76 -16.03 -25.18
N GLU A 272 12.42 -14.95 -25.60
CA GLU A 272 13.67 -14.99 -26.38
C GLU A 272 14.82 -15.67 -25.61
N HIS A 273 14.81 -15.57 -24.27
CA HIS A 273 15.86 -16.09 -23.39
C HIS A 273 15.33 -17.03 -22.31
N MET A 274 14.44 -17.96 -22.71
CA MET A 274 13.72 -18.85 -21.80
C MET A 274 14.64 -19.59 -20.81
N GLU A 275 15.78 -20.11 -21.24
CA GLU A 275 16.71 -20.85 -20.36
C GLU A 275 17.29 -19.98 -19.22
N PHE A 276 17.42 -18.66 -19.45
CA PHE A 276 17.91 -17.72 -18.45
C PHE A 276 16.81 -17.28 -17.48
N PHE A 277 15.63 -16.95 -18.00
CA PHE A 277 14.50 -16.48 -17.18
C PHE A 277 13.79 -17.61 -16.44
N ARG A 278 13.76 -18.81 -17.03
CA ARG A 278 13.13 -20.02 -16.48
C ARG A 278 14.15 -21.18 -16.47
N PRO A 279 15.23 -21.08 -15.67
CA PRO A 279 16.16 -22.19 -15.55
C PRO A 279 15.47 -23.40 -14.91
N PRO A 280 15.94 -24.64 -15.17
CA PRO A 280 15.41 -25.81 -14.49
C PRO A 280 15.54 -25.66 -12.97
N MET A 281 14.45 -25.94 -12.24
CA MET A 281 14.40 -25.79 -10.78
C MET A 281 15.44 -26.65 -10.07
N THR A 282 15.65 -27.86 -10.59
CA THR A 282 16.58 -28.82 -10.01
C THR A 282 17.36 -29.53 -11.12
N LYS A 283 18.38 -30.30 -10.74
CA LYS A 283 19.06 -31.21 -11.68
C LYS A 283 18.24 -32.47 -12.00
N ASN A 284 17.12 -32.69 -11.31
CA ASN A 284 16.26 -33.85 -11.51
C ASN A 284 15.25 -33.57 -12.63
N ALA A 285 15.50 -34.13 -13.82
CA ALA A 285 14.66 -33.95 -14.99
C ALA A 285 13.21 -34.43 -14.77
N LYS A 286 13.00 -35.50 -14.00
CA LYS A 286 11.65 -35.99 -13.68
C LYS A 286 10.87 -34.97 -12.86
N LEU A 287 11.50 -34.40 -11.83
CA LEU A 287 10.87 -33.38 -10.98
C LEU A 287 10.55 -32.10 -11.76
N ASN A 288 11.45 -31.65 -12.63
CA ASN A 288 11.16 -30.50 -13.50
C ASN A 288 10.01 -30.78 -14.47
N ALA A 289 9.90 -32.00 -15.00
CA ALA A 289 8.76 -32.40 -15.83
C ALA A 289 7.44 -32.42 -15.05
N GLN A 290 7.46 -32.83 -13.78
CA GLN A 290 6.28 -32.77 -12.90
C GLN A 290 5.85 -31.33 -12.63
N LEU A 291 6.80 -30.44 -12.32
CA LEU A 291 6.51 -29.00 -12.15
C LEU A 291 5.92 -28.39 -13.42
N ALA A 292 6.49 -28.71 -14.60
CA ALA A 292 5.97 -28.25 -15.88
C ALA A 292 4.56 -28.81 -16.20
N ALA A 293 4.24 -30.02 -15.72
CA ALA A 293 2.91 -30.61 -15.89
C ALA A 293 1.83 -29.94 -15.02
N LEU A 294 2.21 -29.16 -14.01
CA LEU A 294 1.30 -28.28 -13.28
C LEU A 294 1.05 -26.96 -14.02
N GLY A 295 1.80 -26.66 -15.08
CA GLY A 295 1.67 -25.42 -15.84
C GLY A 295 2.85 -24.47 -15.63
N GLU A 296 2.73 -23.26 -16.17
CA GLU A 296 3.75 -22.22 -16.01
C GLU A 296 3.70 -21.67 -14.58
N PHE A 297 4.88 -21.53 -13.96
CA PHE A 297 5.03 -20.94 -12.64
C PHE A 297 6.01 -19.79 -12.63
N GLU A 298 5.79 -18.90 -11.67
CA GLU A 298 6.73 -17.87 -11.26
C GLU A 298 7.57 -18.40 -10.08
N ARG A 299 8.81 -17.92 -9.97
CA ARG A 299 9.78 -18.36 -8.96
C ARG A 299 10.34 -17.14 -8.26
N TRP A 300 10.32 -17.19 -6.93
CA TRP A 300 10.99 -16.22 -6.07
C TRP A 300 11.98 -16.92 -5.15
N ASP A 301 13.11 -16.27 -4.92
CA ASP A 301 14.12 -16.73 -3.97
C ASP A 301 14.41 -15.56 -3.03
N ASP A 302 14.02 -15.66 -1.76
CA ASP A 302 14.27 -14.65 -0.73
C ASP A 302 14.76 -15.29 0.57
N ALA A 303 15.74 -14.67 1.22
CA ALA A 303 16.28 -15.07 2.53
C ALA A 303 16.61 -16.57 2.72
N GLY A 304 16.90 -17.31 1.63
CA GLY A 304 17.16 -18.76 1.69
C GLY A 304 15.91 -19.64 1.60
N VAL A 305 14.78 -19.05 1.26
CA VAL A 305 13.50 -19.69 0.91
C VAL A 305 13.27 -19.52 -0.59
N THR A 306 12.65 -20.53 -1.19
CA THR A 306 12.19 -20.49 -2.58
C THR A 306 10.67 -20.67 -2.59
N GLU A 307 9.98 -19.77 -3.27
CA GLU A 307 8.54 -19.85 -3.54
C GLU A 307 8.31 -20.10 -5.04
N LEU A 308 7.35 -20.97 -5.34
CA LEU A 308 6.83 -21.19 -6.68
C LEU A 308 5.34 -20.93 -6.68
N SER A 309 4.82 -20.14 -7.62
CA SER A 309 3.37 -19.90 -7.72
C SER A 309 2.86 -20.11 -9.12
N TRP A 310 1.67 -20.72 -9.20
CA TRP A 310 0.91 -20.96 -10.41
C TRP A 310 -0.42 -20.20 -10.32
N GLU A 311 -0.62 -19.27 -11.24
CA GLU A 311 -1.88 -18.50 -11.35
C GLU A 311 -3.04 -19.39 -11.82
N SER A 312 -2.76 -20.40 -12.65
CA SER A 312 -3.76 -21.33 -13.16
C SER A 312 -3.12 -22.71 -13.36
N PRO A 313 -2.90 -23.46 -12.27
CA PRO A 313 -2.27 -24.76 -12.33
C PRO A 313 -3.18 -25.81 -12.97
N GLU A 314 -2.62 -26.67 -13.82
CA GLU A 314 -3.35 -27.69 -14.56
C GLU A 314 -4.03 -28.69 -13.61
N GLY A 315 -5.36 -28.78 -13.73
CA GLY A 315 -6.21 -29.66 -12.92
C GLY A 315 -6.60 -29.10 -11.54
N PHE A 316 -6.27 -27.85 -11.23
CA PHE A 316 -6.72 -27.15 -10.01
C PHE A 316 -7.99 -26.32 -10.27
N HIS A 317 -8.93 -26.92 -11.00
CA HIS A 317 -10.25 -26.34 -11.25
C HIS A 317 -11.31 -27.20 -10.56
N GLY A 318 -11.90 -26.65 -9.51
CA GLY A 318 -13.03 -27.26 -8.82
C GLY A 318 -14.35 -27.04 -9.55
N ALA A 319 -15.43 -27.61 -9.02
CA ALA A 319 -16.78 -27.42 -9.51
C ALA A 319 -17.29 -25.99 -9.28
N TRP A 320 -16.72 -25.27 -8.31
CA TRP A 320 -17.14 -23.92 -7.96
C TRP A 320 -16.10 -22.85 -8.32
N ARG A 321 -14.80 -23.10 -8.12
CA ARG A 321 -13.72 -22.12 -8.36
C ARG A 321 -12.47 -22.73 -8.97
N ALA A 322 -11.69 -21.89 -9.65
CA ALA A 322 -10.31 -22.18 -9.97
C ALA A 322 -9.42 -21.84 -8.76
N TYR A 323 -8.38 -22.63 -8.53
CA TYR A 323 -7.44 -22.46 -7.44
C TYR A 323 -6.07 -22.10 -7.99
N ARG A 324 -5.43 -21.09 -7.40
CA ARG A 324 -3.99 -20.88 -7.50
C ARG A 324 -3.26 -21.90 -6.63
N LEU A 325 -1.98 -22.12 -6.92
CA LEU A 325 -1.10 -22.96 -6.10
C LEU A 325 0.17 -22.19 -5.79
N SER A 326 0.56 -22.15 -4.52
CA SER A 326 1.88 -21.70 -4.09
C SER A 326 2.62 -22.82 -3.35
N ILE A 327 3.92 -22.96 -3.61
CA ILE A 327 4.81 -23.91 -2.94
C ILE A 327 6.02 -23.17 -2.38
N THR A 328 6.18 -23.19 -1.06
CA THR A 328 7.27 -22.51 -0.34
C THR A 328 8.16 -23.50 0.39
N PHE A 329 9.49 -23.41 0.20
CA PHE A 329 10.43 -24.38 0.77
C PHE A 329 11.85 -23.81 0.92
N PRO A 330 12.71 -24.38 1.78
CA PRO A 330 14.10 -23.95 1.89
C PRO A 330 14.85 -24.10 0.56
N SER A 331 15.59 -23.07 0.15
CA SER A 331 16.34 -23.07 -1.09
C SER A 331 17.28 -24.27 -1.18
N ARG A 332 17.35 -24.88 -2.36
CA ARG A 332 18.16 -26.09 -2.66
C ARG A 332 17.68 -27.38 -1.99
N ALA A 333 16.58 -27.39 -1.24
CA ALA A 333 15.99 -28.59 -0.64
C ALA A 333 15.21 -29.43 -1.68
N THR A 334 15.92 -30.03 -2.65
CA THR A 334 15.29 -30.78 -3.77
C THR A 334 14.37 -31.92 -3.31
N LYS A 335 14.68 -32.57 -2.17
CA LYS A 335 13.82 -33.62 -1.61
C LYS A 335 12.50 -33.06 -1.06
N VAL A 336 12.57 -31.92 -0.37
CA VAL A 336 11.38 -31.22 0.15
C VAL A 336 10.49 -30.77 -1.00
N LEU A 337 11.07 -30.17 -2.05
CA LEU A 337 10.33 -29.82 -3.26
C LEU A 337 9.66 -31.04 -3.91
N ALA A 338 10.38 -32.16 -4.05
CA ALA A 338 9.80 -33.38 -4.59
C ALA A 338 8.60 -33.87 -3.76
N ASN A 339 8.66 -33.71 -2.44
CA ASN A 339 7.58 -34.05 -1.55
C ASN A 339 6.38 -33.12 -1.73
N LEU A 340 6.60 -31.80 -1.73
CA LEU A 340 5.54 -30.80 -1.93
C LEU A 340 4.84 -30.97 -3.28
N VAL A 341 5.59 -31.32 -4.35
CA VAL A 341 4.99 -31.63 -5.66
C VAL A 341 4.13 -32.90 -5.62
N GLN A 342 4.55 -33.93 -4.89
CA GLN A 342 3.71 -35.12 -4.68
C GLN A 342 2.44 -34.81 -3.88
N LEU A 343 2.54 -33.93 -2.89
CA LEU A 343 1.39 -33.45 -2.14
C LEU A 343 0.43 -32.68 -3.05
N ALA A 344 0.94 -31.74 -3.87
CA ALA A 344 0.14 -31.01 -4.85
C ALA A 344 -0.62 -31.96 -5.80
N GLU A 345 0.05 -33.01 -6.30
CA GLU A 345 -0.57 -34.05 -7.13
C GLU A 345 -1.69 -34.83 -6.41
N ALA A 346 -1.48 -35.18 -5.15
CA ALA A 346 -2.47 -35.87 -4.34
C ALA A 346 -3.68 -34.95 -4.02
N ILE A 347 -3.43 -33.68 -3.76
CA ILE A 347 -4.45 -32.64 -3.60
C ILE A 347 -5.26 -32.48 -4.87
N ARG A 348 -4.59 -32.35 -6.02
CA ARG A 348 -5.23 -32.26 -7.33
C ARG A 348 -6.21 -33.41 -7.57
N ALA A 349 -5.83 -34.63 -7.21
CA ALA A 349 -6.69 -35.80 -7.35
C ALA A 349 -7.90 -35.81 -6.40
N ARG A 350 -7.82 -35.12 -5.26
CA ARG A 350 -8.84 -35.07 -4.21
C ARG A 350 -9.60 -33.74 -4.15
N LEU A 351 -9.25 -32.76 -4.99
CA LEU A 351 -9.84 -31.43 -4.97
C LEU A 351 -11.40 -31.45 -4.98
N PRO A 352 -12.07 -32.31 -5.78
CA PRO A 352 -13.54 -32.39 -5.75
C PRO A 352 -14.12 -32.79 -4.39
N ASP A 353 -13.39 -33.60 -3.61
CA ASP A 353 -13.81 -34.04 -2.28
C ASP A 353 -13.55 -32.97 -1.20
N LEU A 354 -12.59 -32.07 -1.45
CA LEU A 354 -12.19 -31.00 -0.53
C LEU A 354 -13.10 -29.77 -0.61
N GLU A 355 -13.67 -29.47 -1.78
CA GLU A 355 -14.53 -28.29 -1.98
C GLU A 355 -15.76 -28.27 -1.08
N GLY A 356 -16.39 -29.43 -0.86
CA GLY A 356 -17.61 -29.53 -0.05
C GLY A 356 -17.38 -29.05 1.40
N PRO A 357 -16.40 -29.61 2.12
CA PRO A 357 -15.96 -29.11 3.42
C PRO A 357 -15.61 -27.62 3.44
N TRP A 358 -14.75 -27.14 2.53
CA TRP A 358 -14.31 -25.74 2.53
C TRP A 358 -15.46 -24.77 2.33
N ARG A 359 -16.41 -25.07 1.44
CA ARG A 359 -17.59 -24.23 1.23
C ARG A 359 -18.43 -24.11 2.49
N ARG A 360 -18.60 -25.20 3.26
CA ARG A 360 -19.35 -25.16 4.52
C ARG A 360 -18.64 -24.31 5.57
N GLU A 361 -17.31 -24.40 5.62
CA GLU A 361 -16.50 -23.63 6.57
C GLU A 361 -16.51 -22.14 6.25
N LEU A 362 -16.38 -21.76 4.98
CA LEU A 362 -16.54 -20.38 4.50
C LEU A 362 -17.91 -19.78 4.88
N ILE A 363 -18.98 -20.54 4.65
CA ILE A 363 -20.34 -20.09 5.00
C ILE A 363 -20.49 -19.94 6.51
N ALA A 364 -19.91 -20.84 7.30
CA ALA A 364 -19.91 -20.74 8.76
C ALA A 364 -19.13 -19.50 9.23
N ASN A 365 -17.92 -19.28 8.70
CA ASN A 365 -17.10 -18.12 9.00
C ASN A 365 -17.84 -16.80 8.71
N PHE A 366 -18.45 -16.66 7.53
CA PHE A 366 -19.22 -15.46 7.20
C PHE A 366 -20.33 -15.21 8.23
N ARG A 367 -21.06 -16.25 8.64
CA ARG A 367 -22.14 -16.13 9.62
C ARG A 367 -21.62 -15.70 10.99
N ASP A 368 -20.45 -16.18 11.39
CA ASP A 368 -19.81 -15.78 12.64
C ASP A 368 -19.35 -14.31 12.59
N VAL A 369 -18.68 -13.90 11.51
CA VAL A 369 -18.26 -12.50 11.28
C VAL A 369 -19.47 -11.57 11.27
N HIS A 370 -20.52 -11.93 10.53
CA HIS A 370 -21.75 -11.15 10.47
C HIS A 370 -22.40 -11.01 11.87
N ALA A 371 -22.43 -12.07 12.67
CA ALA A 371 -22.99 -12.02 14.02
C ALA A 371 -22.17 -11.13 14.98
N MET A 372 -20.88 -10.94 14.70
CA MET A 372 -19.97 -10.11 15.50
C MET A 372 -19.84 -8.67 15.00
N SER A 373 -20.31 -8.37 13.78
CA SER A 373 -20.18 -7.04 13.19
C SER A 373 -21.10 -6.01 13.85
N SER A 374 -20.56 -4.82 14.12
CA SER A 374 -21.31 -3.66 14.61
C SER A 374 -21.95 -2.83 13.49
N ALA A 375 -21.66 -3.16 12.22
CA ALA A 375 -22.17 -2.49 11.02
C ALA A 375 -22.81 -3.49 10.03
N PRO A 376 -23.95 -4.11 10.38
CA PRO A 376 -24.60 -5.15 9.56
C PRO A 376 -25.12 -4.64 8.20
N ASP A 377 -25.34 -3.33 8.05
CA ASP A 377 -25.89 -2.73 6.83
C ASP A 377 -24.92 -2.83 5.64
N GLU A 378 -23.61 -2.96 5.89
CA GLU A 378 -22.57 -3.09 4.86
C GLU A 378 -22.56 -4.49 4.19
N LEU A 379 -23.28 -5.47 4.76
CA LEU A 379 -23.33 -6.86 4.28
C LEU A 379 -24.68 -7.20 3.61
N THR A 380 -25.51 -6.19 3.30
CA THR A 380 -26.86 -6.39 2.73
C THR A 380 -26.87 -7.11 1.38
N SER A 381 -25.77 -7.12 0.63
CA SER A 381 -25.59 -7.85 -0.63
C SER A 381 -25.63 -9.38 -0.47
N TYR A 382 -25.45 -9.90 0.75
CA TYR A 382 -25.44 -11.34 1.05
C TYR A 382 -26.80 -11.91 1.46
N PHE A 383 -27.85 -11.09 1.45
CA PHE A 383 -29.20 -11.50 1.81
C PHE A 383 -30.08 -11.75 0.59
N ASP A 384 -31.02 -12.68 0.72
CA ASP A 384 -32.05 -12.89 -0.28
C ASP A 384 -33.20 -11.88 -0.17
N VAL A 385 -34.19 -12.00 -1.04
CA VAL A 385 -35.38 -11.13 -1.07
C VAL A 385 -36.24 -11.20 0.20
N THR A 386 -35.99 -12.18 1.08
CA THR A 386 -36.67 -12.33 2.38
C THR A 386 -35.87 -11.74 3.53
N GLY A 387 -34.66 -11.25 3.27
CA GLY A 387 -33.73 -10.77 4.29
C GLY A 387 -33.02 -11.90 5.04
N ALA A 388 -32.96 -13.11 4.47
CA ALA A 388 -32.18 -14.23 5.02
C ALA A 388 -30.81 -14.32 4.35
N ILE A 389 -29.78 -14.69 5.11
CA ILE A 389 -28.42 -14.90 4.57
C ILE A 389 -28.46 -15.99 3.49
N CYS A 390 -27.89 -15.70 2.33
CA CYS A 390 -27.88 -16.58 1.16
C CYS A 390 -26.49 -17.19 0.95
N ASP A 391 -26.39 -18.51 1.07
CA ASP A 391 -25.14 -19.26 0.88
C ASP A 391 -24.51 -19.01 -0.51
N ASP A 392 -25.33 -18.95 -1.56
CA ASP A 392 -24.85 -18.65 -2.91
C ASP A 392 -24.31 -17.22 -3.05
N ALA A 393 -24.85 -16.27 -2.27
CA ALA A 393 -24.33 -14.90 -2.27
C ALA A 393 -22.98 -14.83 -1.56
N ILE A 394 -22.83 -15.52 -0.41
CA ILE A 394 -21.54 -15.62 0.30
C ILE A 394 -20.47 -16.20 -0.63
N LEU A 395 -20.77 -17.32 -1.30
CA LEU A 395 -19.83 -17.97 -2.22
C LEU A 395 -19.51 -17.13 -3.48
N ARG A 396 -20.36 -16.16 -3.84
CA ARG A 396 -20.04 -15.21 -4.91
C ARG A 396 -19.01 -14.17 -4.46
N GLY A 397 -19.06 -13.75 -3.19
CA GLY A 397 -18.12 -12.79 -2.60
C GLY A 397 -16.71 -13.33 -2.31
N VAL A 398 -16.39 -14.53 -2.80
CA VAL A 398 -15.03 -15.08 -2.80
C VAL A 398 -14.35 -14.68 -4.10
N GLU A 399 -13.36 -13.81 -4.07
CA GLU A 399 -12.71 -13.27 -5.27
C GLU A 399 -11.57 -14.15 -5.78
N GLY A 400 -10.92 -14.91 -4.88
CA GLY A 400 -9.80 -15.77 -5.22
C GLY A 400 -9.61 -16.91 -4.23
N CYS A 401 -9.04 -18.02 -4.71
CA CYS A 401 -8.70 -19.18 -3.91
C CYS A 401 -7.23 -19.56 -4.18
N ASN A 402 -6.43 -19.72 -3.13
CA ASN A 402 -5.03 -20.15 -3.23
C ASN A 402 -4.77 -21.33 -2.32
N ILE A 403 -4.23 -22.42 -2.86
CA ILE A 403 -3.72 -23.53 -2.06
C ILE A 403 -2.24 -23.26 -1.81
N VAL A 404 -1.84 -23.15 -0.55
CA VAL A 404 -0.47 -22.90 -0.16
C VAL A 404 0.10 -24.16 0.45
N LEU A 405 1.23 -24.63 -0.07
CA LEU A 405 2.00 -25.75 0.46
C LEU A 405 3.35 -25.20 0.94
N LEU A 406 3.66 -25.34 2.22
CA LEU A 406 4.89 -24.78 2.77
C LEU A 406 5.64 -25.81 3.63
N TYR A 407 6.96 -25.69 3.65
CA TYR A 407 7.84 -26.44 4.53
C TYR A 407 8.59 -25.48 5.44
N GLU A 408 8.27 -25.53 6.72
CA GLU A 408 8.83 -24.68 7.78
C GLU A 408 9.06 -25.53 9.02
N ASP A 409 10.08 -25.22 9.82
CA ASP A 409 10.38 -25.93 11.08
C ASP A 409 10.43 -27.47 10.99
N ASP A 410 10.92 -27.97 9.85
CA ASP A 410 10.99 -29.40 9.51
C ASP A 410 9.64 -30.14 9.36
N GLU A 411 8.55 -29.38 9.19
CA GLU A 411 7.20 -29.89 9.01
C GLU A 411 6.59 -29.41 7.68
N LEU A 412 5.66 -30.21 7.15
CA LEU A 412 4.90 -29.91 5.93
C LEU A 412 3.55 -29.35 6.35
N TYR A 413 3.21 -28.17 5.85
CA TYR A 413 1.93 -27.54 6.07
C TYR A 413 1.21 -27.37 4.73
N ALA A 414 -0.12 -27.42 4.79
CA ALA A 414 -0.96 -26.99 3.70
C ALA A 414 -2.10 -26.14 4.26
N GLU A 415 -2.46 -25.12 3.51
CA GLU A 415 -3.59 -24.27 3.82
C GLU A 415 -4.30 -23.85 2.55
N THR A 416 -5.50 -23.32 2.72
CA THR A 416 -6.26 -22.74 1.60
C THR A 416 -6.74 -21.36 1.99
N ASP A 417 -6.23 -20.38 1.27
CA ASP A 417 -6.61 -18.98 1.41
C ASP A 417 -7.75 -18.65 0.46
N PHE A 418 -8.74 -17.96 1.01
CA PHE A 418 -9.86 -17.38 0.27
C PHE A 418 -9.83 -15.87 0.43
N ALA A 419 -9.68 -15.16 -0.69
CA ALA A 419 -9.89 -13.72 -0.72
C ALA A 419 -11.41 -13.47 -0.65
N VAL A 420 -11.86 -12.86 0.44
CA VAL A 420 -13.29 -12.65 0.73
C VAL A 420 -13.59 -11.17 0.84
N GLU A 421 -14.66 -10.72 0.20
CA GLU A 421 -15.08 -9.32 0.16
C GLU A 421 -15.42 -8.74 1.56
N TRP A 422 -15.86 -9.59 2.49
CA TRP A 422 -16.26 -9.15 3.85
C TRP A 422 -15.10 -9.03 4.85
N ASP A 423 -13.90 -9.49 4.49
CA ASP A 423 -12.69 -9.36 5.30
C ASP A 423 -11.46 -9.23 4.39
N ILE A 424 -11.40 -8.11 3.68
CA ILE A 424 -10.33 -7.80 2.72
C ILE A 424 -8.97 -7.73 3.42
N GLU A 425 -8.94 -7.33 4.70
CA GLU A 425 -7.71 -7.15 5.47
C GLU A 425 -7.09 -8.48 5.89
N HIS A 426 -7.90 -9.43 6.38
CA HIS A 426 -7.36 -10.67 6.97
C HIS A 426 -7.49 -11.89 6.05
N ARG A 427 -8.37 -11.83 5.03
CA ARG A 427 -8.77 -12.98 4.21
C ARG A 427 -9.33 -14.12 5.09
N PHE A 428 -9.77 -15.21 4.47
CA PHE A 428 -10.16 -16.41 5.22
C PHE A 428 -9.22 -17.57 4.89
N ASN A 429 -8.56 -18.12 5.91
CA ASN A 429 -7.61 -19.23 5.77
C ASN A 429 -8.16 -20.49 6.44
N ILE A 430 -8.07 -21.62 5.74
CA ILE A 430 -8.31 -22.94 6.29
C ILE A 430 -6.97 -23.66 6.41
N VAL A 431 -6.48 -23.85 7.63
CA VAL A 431 -5.30 -24.68 7.91
C VAL A 431 -5.70 -26.14 7.87
N TRP A 432 -4.97 -26.97 7.13
CA TRP A 432 -5.33 -28.36 6.97
C TRP A 432 -4.84 -29.18 8.17
N GLU A 433 -5.75 -29.94 8.77
CA GLU A 433 -5.40 -30.81 9.89
C GLU A 433 -4.35 -31.86 9.49
N ASP A 434 -3.46 -32.16 10.42
CA ASP A 434 -2.37 -33.13 10.28
C ASP A 434 -2.85 -34.51 9.81
N GLU A 435 -4.03 -34.94 10.26
CA GLU A 435 -4.65 -36.20 9.85
C GLU A 435 -5.09 -36.20 8.39
N LEU A 436 -5.62 -35.07 7.90
CA LEU A 436 -6.00 -34.90 6.51
C LEU A 436 -4.74 -34.95 5.63
N LEU A 437 -3.69 -34.21 6.00
CA LEU A 437 -2.41 -34.21 5.28
C LEU A 437 -1.79 -35.59 5.24
N ARG A 438 -1.75 -36.30 6.37
CA ARG A 438 -1.27 -37.69 6.43
C ARG A 438 -2.11 -38.64 5.59
N SER A 439 -3.43 -38.46 5.53
CA SER A 439 -4.31 -39.28 4.67
C SER A 439 -4.00 -39.06 3.18
N ILE A 440 -3.83 -37.81 2.77
CA ILE A 440 -3.51 -37.42 1.39
C ILE A 440 -2.11 -37.94 1.02
N TRP A 441 -1.18 -37.89 1.97
CA TRP A 441 0.19 -38.38 1.80
C TRP A 441 0.27 -39.92 1.74
N ALA A 442 -0.48 -40.64 2.57
CA ALA A 442 -0.48 -42.10 2.59
C ALA A 442 -0.94 -42.69 1.25
N ASP A 443 -1.92 -42.05 0.60
CA ASP A 443 -2.45 -42.46 -0.70
C ASP A 443 -1.46 -42.22 -1.86
N SER A 444 -0.56 -41.25 -1.73
CA SER A 444 0.43 -40.92 -2.76
C SER A 444 1.61 -41.89 -2.76
N VAL A 445 2.03 -42.37 -1.59
CA VAL A 445 3.13 -43.36 -1.42
C VAL A 445 2.68 -44.77 -1.80
N GLY A 446 1.40 -45.10 -1.67
CA GLY A 446 0.84 -46.43 -2.01
C GLY A 446 0.70 -46.73 -3.51
N ARG A 447 0.94 -45.76 -4.40
CA ARG A 447 0.77 -45.89 -5.86
C ARG A 447 2.07 -45.89 -6.68
N SER A 448 3.24 -45.91 -6.04
CA SER A 448 4.56 -45.87 -6.70
C SER A 448 5.11 -47.23 -7.09
#